data_AF-A0A7R9MR96-F1
#
_entry.id   AF-A0A7R9MR96-F1
#
_cell.length_a   1.000
_cell.length_b   1.000
_cell.length_c   1.000
_cell.angle_alpha   90.00
_cell.angle_beta   90.00
_cell.angle_gamma   90.00
#
_symmetry.space_group_name_H-M   'P 1'
#
loop_
_entity.id
_entity.type
_entity.pdbx_description
1 polymer ?
#
loop_
_entity_poly.entity_id
_entity_poly.type
_entity_poly.pdbx_seq_one_letter_code
_entity_poly.pdbx_strand_id
1 'polypeptide(L)' 'MGDNTSDTTDMSDQKVILFSELRDALIGDKRRVRDNMYVPMILGGQAFKTKEELMIERAVESCAFKTGL' A
#
# COMPACT_ATOMS: atom_id res chain seq x y z
N MET A 1 -37.48 35.82 -29.35
CA MET A 1 -36.99 35.71 -27.97
C MET A 1 -36.55 34.27 -27.76
N GLY A 2 -35.27 34.05 -27.49
CA GLY A 2 -34.74 32.72 -27.17
C GLY A 2 -34.49 32.64 -25.68
N ASP A 3 -35.16 31.72 -25.00
CA ASP A 3 -35.05 31.52 -23.56
C ASP A 3 -33.85 30.61 -23.27
N ASN A 4 -32.76 31.20 -22.77
CA ASN A 4 -31.61 30.47 -22.25
C ASN A 4 -31.86 30.10 -20.79
N THR A 5 -32.54 28.97 -20.57
CA THR A 5 -32.62 28.35 -19.24
C THR A 5 -31.27 27.72 -18.94
N SER A 6 -30.51 28.36 -18.06
CA SER A 6 -29.26 27.84 -17.51
C SER A 6 -29.51 26.53 -16.77
N ASP A 7 -29.01 25.44 -17.34
CA ASP A 7 -28.94 24.13 -16.70
C ASP A 7 -27.99 24.22 -15.49
N THR A 8 -28.55 24.47 -14.31
CA THR A 8 -27.83 24.40 -13.04
C THR A 8 -27.56 22.93 -12.72
N THR A 9 -26.51 22.40 -13.32
CA THR A 9 -25.97 21.09 -12.99
C THR A 9 -25.34 21.15 -11.59
N ASP A 10 -25.91 20.41 -10.64
CA ASP A 10 -25.39 20.19 -9.30
C ASP A 10 -23.93 19.70 -9.35
N MET A 11 -22.97 20.60 -9.14
CA MET A 11 -21.55 20.29 -8.96
C MET A 11 -21.19 20.14 -7.47
N SER A 12 -22.09 19.53 -6.70
CA SER A 12 -22.04 19.55 -5.23
C SER A 12 -21.62 18.23 -4.60
N ASP A 13 -20.69 17.47 -5.19
CA ASP A 13 -19.92 16.47 -4.42
C ASP A 13 -18.56 16.05 -5.03
N GLN A 14 -17.84 16.99 -5.64
CA GLN A 14 -16.45 16.71 -6.02
C GLN A 14 -15.57 16.82 -4.78
N LYS A 15 -15.46 15.72 -4.02
CA LYS A 15 -14.54 15.63 -2.88
C LYS A 15 -13.12 15.91 -3.35
N VAL A 16 -12.63 17.11 -3.04
CA VAL A 16 -11.26 17.52 -3.35
C VAL A 16 -10.32 16.72 -2.46
N ILE A 17 -9.71 15.67 -3.00
CA ILE A 17 -8.75 14.85 -2.26
C ILE A 17 -7.37 15.49 -2.40
N LEU A 18 -6.82 15.99 -1.28
CA LEU A 18 -5.48 16.56 -1.26
C LEU A 18 -4.42 15.46 -1.29
N PHE A 19 -3.37 15.65 -2.09
CA PHE A 19 -2.27 14.69 -2.19
C PHE A 19 -1.57 14.46 -0.85
N SER A 20 -1.43 15.50 -0.02
CA SER A 20 -0.88 15.39 1.33
C SER A 20 -1.70 14.46 2.22
N GLU A 21 -3.03 14.55 2.14
CA GLU A 21 -3.94 13.70 2.91
C GLU A 21 -3.85 12.24 2.48
N LEU A 22 -3.74 11.98 1.17
CA LEU A 22 -3.50 10.64 0.64
C LEU A 22 -2.15 10.08 1.10
N ARG A 23 -1.07 10.85 0.99
CA ARG A 23 0.27 10.44 1.42
C ARG A 23 0.27 10.03 2.89
N ASP A 24 -0.32 10.86 3.75
CA ASP A 24 -0.36 10.60 5.19
C ASP A 24 -1.24 9.38 5.53
N ALA A 25 -2.29 9.13 4.74
CA ALA A 25 -3.18 7.98 4.92
C ALA A 25 -2.60 6.65 4.38
N LEU A 26 -1.77 6.69 3.33
CA LEU A 26 -1.20 5.48 2.71
C LEU A 26 0.20 5.11 3.24
N ILE A 27 1.04 6.11 3.55
CA ILE A 27 2.47 5.91 3.83
C ILE A 27 2.89 6.56 5.18
N GLY A 28 2.12 7.51 5.70
CA GLY A 28 2.42 8.21 6.96
C GLY A 28 1.99 7.45 8.22
N ASP A 29 2.29 8.04 9.38
CA ASP A 29 2.00 7.47 10.71
C ASP A 29 0.50 7.25 10.98
N LYS A 30 -0.37 7.87 10.17
CA LYS A 30 -1.82 7.71 10.21
C LYS A 30 -2.32 6.54 9.36
N ARG A 31 -1.42 5.75 8.78
CA ARG A 31 -1.75 4.55 8.01
C ARG A 31 -2.47 3.56 8.92
N ARG A 32 -3.76 3.31 8.63
CA ARG A 32 -4.50 2.23 9.26
C ARG A 32 -3.94 0.89 8.78
N VAL A 33 -3.65 -0.02 9.72
CA VAL A 33 -3.37 -1.41 9.39
C VAL A 33 -4.65 -1.97 8.77
N ARG A 34 -4.62 -2.20 7.46
CA ARG A 34 -5.74 -2.77 6.71
C ARG A 34 -5.37 -4.18 6.33
N ASP A 35 -6.09 -5.13 6.90
CA ASP A 35 -5.92 -6.57 6.61
C ASP A 35 -6.26 -6.91 5.14
N ASN A 36 -6.95 -6.00 4.43
CA ASN A 36 -7.37 -6.17 3.04
C ASN A 36 -6.49 -5.40 2.03
N MET A 37 -5.33 -4.87 2.46
CA MET A 37 -4.42 -4.20 1.52
C MET A 37 -3.62 -5.23 0.72
N TYR A 38 -4.06 -5.52 -0.49
CA TYR A 38 -3.29 -6.29 -1.47
C TYR A 38 -2.12 -5.44 -1.97
N VAL A 39 -0.95 -5.62 -1.35
CA VAL A 39 0.30 -5.11 -1.91
C VAL A 39 0.61 -5.96 -3.13
N PRO A 40 0.67 -5.39 -4.35
CA PRO A 40 0.98 -6.16 -5.53
C PRO A 40 2.38 -6.78 -5.38
N MET A 41 2.49 -8.12 -5.51
CA MET A 41 3.78 -8.83 -5.47
C MET A 41 4.80 -8.25 -6.47
N ILE A 42 4.35 -7.52 -7.48
CA ILE A 42 5.17 -6.88 -8.50
C ILE A 42 6.10 -5.77 -7.97
N LEU A 43 5.80 -5.16 -6.81
CA LEU A 43 6.66 -4.11 -6.23
C LEU A 43 7.86 -4.65 -5.43
N GLY A 44 8.01 -5.98 -5.35
CA GLY A 44 9.08 -6.64 -4.62
C GLY A 44 8.81 -8.14 -4.59
N GLY A 45 8.93 -8.78 -5.75
CA GLY A 45 8.51 -10.16 -6.04
C GLY A 45 9.25 -11.26 -5.29
N GLN A 46 9.30 -11.18 -3.97
CA GLN A 46 9.56 -12.36 -3.16
C GLN A 46 8.28 -13.18 -3.09
N ALA A 47 8.40 -14.45 -3.48
CA ALA A 47 7.41 -15.46 -3.16
C ALA A 47 7.10 -15.39 -1.66
N PHE A 48 5.83 -15.60 -1.30
CA PHE A 48 5.43 -15.69 0.09
C PHE A 48 6.15 -16.89 0.73
N LYS A 49 7.21 -16.63 1.50
CA LYS A 49 7.97 -17.66 2.21
C LYS A 49 7.22 -18.09 3.45
N THR A 50 7.30 -19.38 3.78
CA THR A 50 6.70 -19.89 5.03
C THR A 50 7.54 -19.44 6.23
N LYS A 51 6.97 -19.51 7.44
CA LYS A 51 7.72 -19.18 8.67
C LYS A 51 8.91 -20.12 8.86
N GLU A 52 8.72 -21.36 8.48
CA GLU A 52 9.69 -22.44 8.53
C GLU A 52 10.86 -22.15 7.57
N GLU A 53 10.55 -21.76 6.33
CA GLU A 53 11.55 -21.37 5.33
C GLU A 53 12.39 -20.19 5.83
N LEU A 54 11.75 -19.13 6.35
CA LEU A 54 12.46 -17.97 6.90
C LEU A 54 13.37 -18.33 8.10
N MET A 55 12.97 -19.29 8.93
CA MET A 55 13.78 -19.74 10.06
C MET A 55 15.04 -20.48 9.58
N ILE A 56 14.88 -21.38 8.61
CA ILE A 56 15.97 -22.16 8.02
C ILE A 56 16.95 -21.23 7.30
N GLU A 57 16.45 -20.28 6.50
CA GLU A 57 17.29 -19.30 5.80
C GLU A 57 18.15 -18.50 6.78
N ARG A 58 17.55 -18.00 7.86
CA ARG A 58 18.29 -17.27 8.91
C ARG A 58 19.39 -18.12 9.55
N ALA A 59 19.13 -19.41 9.76
CA ALA A 59 20.13 -20.31 10.32
C ALA A 59 21.31 -20.54 9.34
N VAL A 60 21.01 -20.79 8.06
CA VAL A 60 22.03 -21.07 7.02
C VAL A 60 22.82 -19.82 6.63
N GLU A 61 22.19 -18.66 6.60
CA GLU A 61 22.86 -17.39 6.30
C GLU A 61 23.71 -16.88 7.46
N SER A 62 23.52 -17.41 8.68
CA SER A 62 24.23 -16.99 9.87
C SER A 62 25.74 -17.22 9.74
N CYS A 63 26.52 -16.26 10.27
CA CYS A 63 27.97 -16.40 10.33
C CYS A 63 28.40 -17.60 11.17
N ALA A 64 27.66 -17.89 12.25
CA ALA A 64 27.92 -19.05 13.10
C ALA A 64 27.92 -20.36 12.30
N PHE A 65 26.95 -20.53 11.41
CA PHE A 65 26.88 -21.68 10.51
C PHE A 65 28.04 -21.68 9.50
N LYS A 66 28.33 -20.54 8.85
CA LYS A 66 29.41 -20.43 7.85
C LYS A 66 30.82 -20.58 8.40
N THR A 67 31.04 -20.31 9.68
CA THR A 67 32.37 -20.42 10.33
C THR A 67 32.56 -21.70 11.12
N GLY A 68 31.45 -22.33 11.54
CA GLY A 68 31.48 -23.52 12.41
C GLY A 68 31.43 -24.85 11.67
N LEU A 69 31.18 -24.83 10.36
CA LEU A 69 31.13 -25.97 9.45
C LEU A 69 32.12 -25.72 8.30
#